data_AF-A0A7J5ENU4-F1
#
_entry.id   AF-A0A7J5ENU4-F1
#
_cell.length_a   1.000
_cell.length_b   1.000
_cell.length_c   1.000
_cell.angle_alpha   90.00
_cell.angle_beta   90.00
_cell.angle_gamma   90.00
#
_symmetry.space_group_name_H-M   'P 1'
#
loop_
_entity.id
_entity.type
_entity.pdbx_description
1 polymer ?
#
loop_
_entity_poly.entity_id
_entity_poly.type
_entity_poly.pdbx_seq_one_letter_code
_entity_poly.pdbx_strand_id
1 'polypeptide(L)'
;MATHECDVCGANVLELRRGRCWGCYARWVDARPVGLGARCVVCNERRRRLLRSTELHGSWYPTCYSCAGQAMQLDPQPQTIAELKAILRRDRRSADRRAGKPDTRVFQWERRVGDRRLGRLDECPSIDDDMIIEITVEEETSFEDQTRIRELVA
;
A
#
# COMPACT_ATOMS: atom_id res chain seq x y z
N MET A 1 -6.03 2.18 43.55
CA MET A 1 -6.62 1.64 42.30
C MET A 1 -6.51 0.13 42.36
N ALA A 2 -7.57 -0.61 42.05
CA ALA A 2 -7.49 -2.06 42.01
C ALA A 2 -6.56 -2.47 40.86
N THR A 3 -5.62 -3.38 41.12
CA THR A 3 -4.76 -3.98 40.10
C THR A 3 -5.24 -5.40 39.83
N HIS A 4 -5.12 -5.83 38.59
CA HIS A 4 -5.49 -7.16 38.13
C HIS A 4 -4.25 -7.88 37.58
N GLU A 5 -4.18 -9.19 37.80
CA GLU A 5 -3.08 -10.04 37.33
C GLU A 5 -3.37 -10.56 35.92
N CYS A 6 -2.37 -10.53 35.02
CA CYS A 6 -2.50 -11.06 33.66
C CYS A 6 -2.41 -12.59 33.63
N ASP A 7 -3.41 -13.26 33.04
CA ASP A 7 -3.50 -14.72 32.93
C ASP A 7 -2.32 -15.39 32.19
N VAL A 8 -1.55 -14.62 31.40
CA VAL A 8 -0.50 -15.16 30.51
C VAL A 8 0.90 -14.92 31.07
N CYS A 9 1.15 -13.76 31.69
CA CYS A 9 2.48 -13.39 32.17
C CYS A 9 2.56 -13.06 33.66
N GLY A 10 1.45 -13.09 34.40
CA GLY A 10 1.41 -12.76 35.84
C GLY A 10 1.67 -11.29 36.17
N ALA A 11 1.75 -10.40 35.16
CA ALA A 11 1.97 -8.98 35.41
C ALA A 11 0.74 -8.32 36.04
N ASN A 12 0.96 -7.55 37.10
CA ASN A 12 -0.07 -6.71 37.73
C ASN A 12 -0.28 -5.42 36.93
N VAL A 13 -1.47 -5.24 36.37
CA VAL A 13 -1.84 -4.08 35.53
C VAL A 13 -3.16 -3.47 35.99
N LEU A 14 -3.40 -2.21 35.62
CA LEU A 14 -4.66 -1.51 35.97
C LEU A 14 -5.84 -2.00 35.14
N GLU A 15 -5.60 -2.38 33.88
CA GLU A 15 -6.63 -2.78 32.94
C GLU A 15 -6.24 -4.09 32.23
N LEU A 16 -7.18 -5.01 32.14
CA LEU A 16 -7.06 -6.24 31.38
C LEU A 16 -8.03 -6.23 30.20
N ARG A 17 -7.57 -6.75 29.06
CA ARG A 17 -8.42 -7.00 27.89
C ARG A 17 -8.52 -8.49 27.66
N ARG A 18 -9.70 -9.06 27.88
CA ARG A 18 -9.94 -10.52 27.81
C ARG A 18 -8.95 -11.30 28.69
N GLY A 19 -8.73 -10.86 29.94
CA GLY A 19 -7.81 -11.49 30.90
C GLY A 19 -6.31 -11.28 30.64
N ARG A 20 -5.95 -10.44 29.66
CA ARG A 20 -4.54 -10.22 29.25
C ARG A 20 -4.14 -8.77 29.42
N CYS A 21 -2.89 -8.55 29.81
CA CYS A 21 -2.26 -7.23 29.72
C CYS A 21 -2.13 -6.82 28.25
N TRP A 22 -1.94 -5.52 27.98
CA TRP A 22 -1.85 -4.99 26.62
C TRP A 22 -0.79 -5.68 25.75
N GLY A 23 0.39 -5.98 26.30
CA GLY A 23 1.46 -6.66 25.58
C GLY A 23 1.11 -8.10 25.18
N CYS A 24 0.58 -8.89 26.11
CA CYS A 24 0.11 -10.25 25.82
C CYS A 24 -1.09 -10.25 24.87
N TYR A 25 -1.98 -9.27 25.01
CA TYR A 25 -3.10 -9.07 24.10
C TYR A 25 -2.62 -8.80 22.68
N ALA A 26 -1.73 -7.82 22.48
CA ALA A 26 -1.19 -7.47 21.16
C ALA A 26 -0.51 -8.66 20.48
N ARG A 27 0.35 -9.39 21.20
CA ARG A 27 0.99 -10.62 20.68
C ARG A 27 -0.04 -11.68 20.29
N TRP A 28 -1.07 -11.87 21.12
CA TRP A 28 -2.16 -12.80 20.81
C TRP A 28 -2.93 -12.38 19.56
N VAL A 29 -3.25 -11.09 19.41
CA VAL A 29 -3.90 -10.54 18.21
C VAL A 29 -3.07 -10.77 16.96
N ASP A 30 -1.76 -10.50 17.02
CA ASP A 30 -0.85 -10.62 15.88
C ASP A 30 -0.60 -12.08 15.47
N ALA A 31 -0.65 -13.01 16.42
CA ALA A 31 -0.53 -14.44 16.15
C ALA A 31 -1.80 -15.08 15.55
N ARG A 32 -2.94 -14.36 15.51
CA ARG A 32 -4.20 -14.95 15.02
C ARG A 32 -4.09 -15.32 13.53
N PRO A 33 -4.42 -16.56 13.15
CA PRO A 33 -4.39 -16.96 11.76
C PRO A 33 -5.50 -16.26 10.97
N VAL A 34 -5.20 -15.99 9.70
CA VAL A 34 -6.21 -15.61 8.71
C VAL A 34 -6.59 -16.87 7.92
N GLY A 35 -7.90 -17.11 7.77
CA GLY A 35 -8.45 -18.26 7.06
C GLY A 35 -7.99 -18.35 5.60
N LEU A 36 -7.99 -19.58 5.06
CA LEU A 36 -7.69 -19.81 3.65
C LEU A 36 -8.74 -19.13 2.75
N GLY A 37 -8.30 -18.55 1.64
CA GLY A 37 -9.18 -17.82 0.72
C GLY A 37 -9.72 -16.49 1.25
N ALA A 38 -9.30 -16.06 2.44
CA ALA A 38 -9.71 -14.77 2.98
C ALA A 38 -9.26 -13.61 2.09
N ARG A 39 -10.04 -12.53 2.12
CA ARG A 39 -9.74 -11.27 1.45
C ARG A 39 -9.92 -10.13 2.45
N CYS A 40 -9.11 -9.09 2.31
CA CYS A 40 -9.28 -7.88 3.11
C CYS A 40 -10.70 -7.32 2.92
N VAL A 41 -11.46 -7.14 4.00
CA VAL A 41 -12.84 -6.66 3.94
C VAL A 41 -12.96 -5.25 3.33
N VAL A 42 -11.89 -4.46 3.40
CA VAL A 42 -11.83 -3.07 2.92
C VAL A 42 -11.42 -2.99 1.45
N CYS A 43 -10.22 -3.49 1.11
CA CYS A 43 -9.62 -3.29 -0.21
C CYS A 43 -9.58 -4.53 -1.10
N ASN A 44 -10.11 -5.67 -0.64
CA ASN A 44 -10.10 -6.95 -1.34
C ASN A 44 -8.71 -7.51 -1.68
N GLU A 45 -7.65 -7.09 -0.97
CA GLU A 45 -6.33 -7.77 -1.02
C GLU A 45 -6.49 -9.26 -0.72
N ARG A 46 -5.87 -10.12 -1.52
CA ARG A 46 -5.97 -11.59 -1.42
C ARG A 46 -4.66 -12.25 -1.00
N ARG A 47 -3.53 -11.53 -1.08
CA ARG A 47 -2.22 -12.07 -0.71
C ARG A 47 -2.20 -12.37 0.79
N ARG A 48 -2.30 -13.65 1.15
CA ARG A 48 -2.39 -14.12 2.55
C ARG A 48 -1.31 -13.53 3.46
N ARG A 49 -0.06 -13.43 2.98
CA ARG A 49 1.07 -12.83 3.72
C ARG A 49 0.89 -11.36 4.10
N LEU A 50 -0.05 -10.66 3.46
CA LEU A 50 -0.37 -9.25 3.72
C LEU A 50 -1.64 -9.10 4.56
N LEU A 51 -2.29 -10.19 4.93
CA LEU A 51 -3.52 -10.19 5.72
C LEU A 51 -3.22 -10.48 7.19
N ARG A 52 -3.97 -9.82 8.07
CA ARG A 52 -4.03 -10.10 9.50
C ARG A 52 -5.49 -10.14 9.95
N SER A 53 -5.74 -10.75 11.09
CA SER A 53 -7.04 -10.64 11.78
C SER A 53 -7.07 -9.32 12.55
N THR A 54 -8.11 -8.52 12.40
CA THR A 54 -8.30 -7.27 13.14
C THR A 54 -9.67 -7.26 13.78
N GLU A 55 -9.71 -6.85 15.05
CA GLU A 55 -10.96 -6.64 15.77
C GLU A 55 -11.56 -5.30 15.36
N LEU A 56 -12.75 -5.32 14.74
CA LEU A 56 -13.54 -4.15 14.37
C LEU A 56 -14.96 -4.37 14.89
N HIS A 57 -15.52 -3.38 15.60
CA HIS A 57 -16.88 -3.44 16.16
C HIS A 57 -17.15 -4.74 16.96
N GLY A 58 -16.19 -5.17 17.78
CA GLY A 58 -16.29 -6.38 18.61
C GLY A 58 -16.20 -7.72 17.85
N SER A 59 -16.02 -7.70 16.53
CA SER A 59 -15.89 -8.89 15.68
C SER A 59 -14.54 -8.95 14.99
N TRP A 60 -14.12 -10.15 14.59
CA TRP A 60 -12.83 -10.38 13.93
C TRP A 60 -12.99 -10.42 12.41
N TYR A 61 -12.27 -9.52 11.72
CA TYR A 61 -12.30 -9.43 10.28
C TYR A 61 -10.90 -9.59 9.67
N PRO A 62 -10.78 -10.23 8.49
CA PRO A 62 -9.55 -10.22 7.73
C PRO A 62 -9.33 -8.83 7.11
N THR A 63 -8.21 -8.20 7.43
CA THR A 63 -7.78 -6.90 6.87
C THR A 63 -6.34 -7.02 6.39
N CYS A 64 -5.91 -6.17 5.47
CA CYS A 64 -4.48 -6.09 5.16
C CYS A 64 -3.77 -5.16 6.16
N TYR A 65 -2.46 -5.33 6.37
CA TYR A 65 -1.68 -4.51 7.31
C TYR A 65 -1.89 -2.99 7.11
N SER A 66 -1.97 -2.54 5.87
CA SER A 66 -2.23 -1.13 5.54
C SER A 66 -3.62 -0.66 5.97
N CYS A 67 -4.69 -1.40 5.63
CA CYS A 67 -6.03 -1.02 6.04
C CYS A 67 -6.23 -1.14 7.56
N ALA A 68 -5.60 -2.11 8.22
CA ALA A 68 -5.64 -2.26 9.67
C ALA A 68 -4.98 -1.06 10.38
N GLY A 69 -3.79 -0.66 9.93
CA GLY A 69 -3.08 0.48 10.50
C GLY A 69 -3.87 1.79 10.34
N GLN A 70 -4.43 2.03 9.15
CA GLN A 70 -5.27 3.21 8.92
C GLN A 70 -6.56 3.17 9.76
N ALA A 71 -7.23 2.02 9.85
CA ALA A 71 -8.47 1.89 10.63
C ALA A 71 -8.26 2.18 12.14
N MET A 72 -7.10 1.85 12.69
CA MET A 72 -6.75 2.13 14.10
C MET A 72 -6.42 3.61 14.37
N GLN A 73 -6.12 4.39 13.33
CA GLN A 73 -5.79 5.82 13.43
C GLN A 73 -6.99 6.74 13.20
N LEU A 74 -8.16 6.20 12.81
CA LEU A 74 -9.36 6.99 12.60
C LEU A 74 -9.97 7.39 13.94
N ASP A 75 -10.12 8.70 14.14
CA ASP A 75 -10.85 9.30 15.25
C ASP A 75 -11.81 10.38 14.70
N PRO A 76 -13.14 10.19 14.77
CA PRO A 76 -13.84 9.08 15.42
C PRO A 76 -13.72 7.75 14.65
N GLN A 77 -13.79 6.64 15.39
CA GLN A 77 -13.88 5.32 14.76
C GLN A 77 -15.22 5.20 14.03
N PRO A 78 -15.24 4.80 12.73
CA PRO A 78 -16.49 4.62 11.98
C PRO A 78 -17.40 3.61 12.69
N GLN A 79 -18.72 3.71 12.54
CA GLN A 79 -19.66 2.81 13.21
C GLN A 79 -19.91 1.54 12.40
N THR A 80 -19.68 1.61 11.09
CA THR A 80 -19.94 0.50 10.18
C THR A 80 -18.74 0.16 9.30
N ILE A 81 -18.67 -1.10 8.87
CA ILE A 81 -17.67 -1.56 7.88
C ILE A 81 -17.87 -0.83 6.55
N ALA A 82 -19.11 -0.46 6.20
CA ALA A 82 -19.42 0.29 4.99
C ALA A 82 -18.80 1.70 5.03
N GLU A 83 -18.91 2.41 6.15
CA GLU A 83 -18.23 3.69 6.37
C GLU A 83 -16.71 3.54 6.34
N LEU A 84 -16.17 2.53 7.01
CA LEU A 84 -14.73 2.25 6.97
C LEU A 84 -14.25 2.02 5.54
N LYS A 85 -15.02 1.30 4.72
CA LYS A 85 -14.76 1.14 3.29
C LYS A 85 -14.80 2.49 2.57
N ALA A 86 -15.81 3.32 2.81
CA ALA A 86 -15.95 4.61 2.15
C ALA A 86 -14.76 5.53 2.44
N ILE A 87 -14.34 5.62 3.71
CA ILE A 87 -13.21 6.43 4.16
C ILE A 87 -11.91 5.92 3.54
N LEU A 88 -11.56 4.65 3.76
CA LEU A 88 -10.27 4.10 3.33
C LEU A 88 -10.15 3.88 1.81
N ARG A 89 -11.27 3.75 1.09
CA ARG A 89 -11.26 3.62 -0.38
C ARG A 89 -10.93 4.97 -1.05
N ARG A 90 -11.33 6.09 -0.43
CA ARG A 90 -11.02 7.45 -0.88
C ARG A 90 -9.52 7.68 -0.94
N ASP A 91 -8.80 7.25 0.10
CA ASP A 91 -7.35 7.39 0.21
C ASP A 91 -6.57 6.58 -0.84
N ARG A 92 -7.18 5.51 -1.38
CA ARG A 92 -6.44 4.56 -2.22
C ARG A 92 -6.60 4.75 -3.71
N ARG A 93 -7.77 5.19 -4.23
CA ARG A 93 -8.04 5.07 -5.68
C ARG A 93 -8.92 6.15 -6.34
N SER A 94 -9.56 7.06 -5.62
CA SER A 94 -10.51 7.99 -6.27
C SER A 94 -9.94 9.38 -6.58
N ALA A 95 -8.91 9.82 -5.84
CA ALA A 95 -8.20 11.04 -6.19
C ALA A 95 -6.98 10.68 -7.04
N ASP A 96 -7.01 11.02 -8.33
CA ASP A 96 -5.74 11.12 -9.04
C ASP A 96 -4.90 12.15 -8.27
N ARG A 97 -3.72 11.74 -7.77
CA ARG A 97 -2.86 12.58 -6.90
C ARG A 97 -2.31 13.81 -7.63
N ARG A 98 -2.79 14.06 -8.85
CA ARG A 98 -2.34 15.07 -9.81
C ARG A 98 -3.48 15.99 -10.27
N ALA A 99 -4.67 15.91 -9.67
CA ALA A 99 -5.70 16.92 -9.91
C ALA A 99 -5.13 18.32 -9.62
N GLY A 100 -5.03 19.17 -10.66
CA GLY A 100 -4.51 20.54 -10.56
C GLY A 100 -2.98 20.71 -10.74
N LYS A 101 -2.22 19.65 -11.00
CA LYS A 101 -0.78 19.78 -11.35
C LYS A 101 -0.61 19.74 -12.87
N PRO A 102 0.17 20.66 -13.48
CA PRO A 102 0.49 20.58 -14.90
C PRO A 102 1.22 19.25 -15.18
N ASP A 103 0.84 18.59 -16.27
CA ASP A 103 1.46 17.33 -16.67
C ASP A 103 2.89 17.59 -17.17
N THR A 104 3.88 17.10 -16.44
CA THR A 104 5.30 17.31 -16.77
C THR A 104 5.86 16.24 -17.71
N ARG A 105 5.01 15.42 -18.34
CA ARG A 105 5.45 14.37 -19.26
C ARG A 105 5.78 14.97 -20.63
N VAL A 106 6.90 14.54 -21.21
CA VAL A 106 7.31 14.90 -22.57
C VAL A 106 6.36 14.31 -23.60
N PHE A 107 5.93 13.06 -23.38
CA PHE A 107 4.91 12.40 -24.20
C PHE A 107 3.62 12.26 -23.41
N GLN A 108 2.63 13.07 -23.77
CA GLN A 108 1.30 13.07 -23.13
C GLN A 108 0.62 11.67 -23.17
N TRP A 109 1.06 10.82 -24.12
CA TRP A 109 0.55 9.48 -24.37
C TRP A 109 1.27 8.35 -23.61
N GLU A 110 2.31 8.65 -22.83
CA GLU A 110 3.03 7.62 -22.07
C GLU A 110 2.14 7.09 -20.92
N ARG A 111 1.48 5.96 -21.18
CA ARG A 111 0.23 5.54 -20.53
C ARG A 111 0.39 5.12 -19.07
N ARG A 112 -0.49 5.63 -18.20
CA ARG A 112 -0.85 4.97 -16.95
C ARG A 112 -1.92 3.89 -17.17
N VAL A 113 -2.00 2.96 -16.22
CA VAL A 113 -2.84 1.75 -16.27
C VAL A 113 -4.34 2.05 -16.50
N GLY A 114 -4.83 3.26 -16.17
CA GLY A 114 -6.22 3.70 -16.38
C GLY A 114 -6.55 3.98 -17.85
N ASP A 115 -5.70 4.73 -18.54
CA ASP A 115 -5.90 5.12 -19.95
C ASP A 115 -5.72 3.94 -20.91
N ARG A 116 -5.09 2.84 -20.46
CA ARG A 116 -5.01 1.59 -21.24
C ARG A 116 -6.36 0.93 -21.50
N ARG A 117 -7.38 1.20 -20.67
CA ARG A 117 -8.70 0.54 -20.77
C ARG A 117 -9.73 1.33 -21.58
N LEU A 118 -9.47 2.61 -21.82
CA LEU A 118 -10.23 3.42 -22.74
C LEU A 118 -9.61 3.18 -24.12
N GLY A 119 -10.08 2.15 -24.82
CA GLY A 119 -9.70 1.91 -26.20
C GLY A 119 -10.06 3.13 -27.04
N ARG A 120 -9.06 3.95 -27.39
CA ARG A 120 -9.20 4.92 -28.47
C ARG A 120 -8.94 4.19 -29.78
N LEU A 121 -10.00 4.05 -30.57
CA LEU A 121 -9.99 3.37 -31.86
C LEU A 121 -9.62 4.30 -33.03
N ASP A 122 -9.49 5.62 -32.85
CA ASP A 122 -9.51 6.56 -33.99
C ASP A 122 -8.41 7.65 -34.05
N GLU A 123 -7.43 7.66 -33.16
CA GLU A 123 -6.36 8.67 -33.21
C GLU A 123 -5.00 8.01 -32.99
N CYS A 124 -4.41 7.50 -34.08
CA CYS A 124 -2.97 7.28 -34.11
C CYS A 124 -2.30 8.66 -34.07
N PRO A 125 -1.47 8.97 -33.07
CA PRO A 125 -0.72 10.22 -33.08
C PRO A 125 0.26 10.19 -34.27
N SER A 126 0.18 11.21 -35.13
CA SER A 126 1.26 11.53 -36.06
C SER A 126 2.44 12.03 -35.23
N ILE A 127 3.60 11.41 -35.43
CA ILE A 127 4.86 11.97 -34.92
C ILE A 127 5.16 13.17 -35.83
N ASP A 128 5.27 14.38 -35.28
CA ASP A 128 5.84 15.49 -36.03
C ASP A 128 7.32 15.20 -36.27
N ASP A 129 7.73 15.18 -37.53
CA ASP A 129 9.11 14.86 -37.92
C ASP A 129 10.14 15.83 -37.30
N ASP A 130 9.70 17.03 -36.89
CA ASP A 130 10.50 18.04 -36.19
C ASP A 130 10.93 17.62 -34.76
N MET A 131 10.34 16.56 -34.20
CA MET A 131 10.71 16.00 -32.90
C MET A 131 11.76 14.88 -32.97
N ILE A 132 12.22 14.52 -34.16
CA ILE A 132 13.23 13.47 -34.34
C ILE A 132 14.61 14.09 -34.15
N ILE A 133 15.26 13.79 -33.02
CA ILE A 133 16.67 14.12 -32.81
C ILE A 133 17.49 13.04 -33.53
N GLU A 134 18.01 13.37 -34.70
CA GLU A 134 19.00 12.55 -35.38
C GLU A 134 20.30 12.54 -34.57
N ILE A 135 20.58 11.44 -33.89
CA ILE A 135 21.86 11.25 -33.21
C ILE A 135 22.85 10.77 -34.27
N THR A 136 23.66 11.69 -34.80
CA THR A 136 24.85 11.33 -35.56
C THR A 136 25.89 10.84 -34.57
N VAL A 137 26.13 9.53 -34.56
CA VAL A 137 27.26 8.95 -33.83
C VAL A 137 28.51 9.30 -34.64
N GLU A 138 29.21 10.35 -34.26
CA GLU A 138 30.58 10.56 -34.70
C GLU A 138 31.41 9.42 -34.08
N GLU A 139 31.78 8.45 -34.91
CA GLU A 139 32.69 7.38 -34.52
C GLU A 139 34.05 7.97 -34.14
N GLU A 140 34.41 7.83 -32.86
CA GLU A 140 35.71 7.35 -32.35
C GLU A 140 35.90 7.83 -30.91
N THR A 141 35.24 7.19 -29.95
CA THR A 141 35.83 7.07 -28.61
C THR A 141 35.92 5.60 -28.24
N SER A 142 37.17 5.17 -28.09
CA SER A 142 37.61 3.85 -27.68
C SER A 142 36.78 3.30 -26.51
N PHE A 143 36.26 2.09 -26.69
CA PHE A 143 35.39 1.36 -25.79
C PHE A 143 36.15 0.70 -24.61
N GLU A 144 37.32 1.23 -24.20
CA GLU A 144 38.22 0.54 -23.26
C GLU A 144 38.02 0.90 -21.77
N ASP A 145 37.22 1.91 -21.41
CA ASP A 145 37.27 2.45 -20.03
C ASP A 145 36.13 2.05 -19.07
N GLN A 146 35.13 1.27 -19.50
CA GLN A 146 34.01 0.91 -18.60
C GLN A 146 34.33 -0.24 -17.62
N THR A 147 35.39 -1.01 -17.82
CA THR A 147 35.77 -2.12 -16.92
C THR A 147 36.65 -1.71 -15.74
N ARG A 148 37.22 -0.50 -15.71
CA ARG A 148 38.12 -0.04 -14.64
C ARG A 148 37.44 0.44 -13.35
N ILE A 149 36.12 0.69 -13.38
CA ILE A 149 35.38 1.13 -12.18
C ILE A 149 35.38 0.04 -11.09
N ARG A 150 35.52 -1.24 -11.45
CA ARG A 150 35.65 -2.33 -10.47
C ARG A 150 36.99 -2.39 -9.76
N GLU A 151 38.06 -1.83 -10.33
CA GLU A 151 39.41 -1.85 -9.74
C GLU A 151 39.64 -0.71 -8.74
N LEU A 152 38.87 0.38 -8.83
CA LEU A 152 38.97 1.53 -7.92
C LEU A 152 38.19 1.38 -6.61
N VAL A 153 37.42 0.30 -6.45
CA VAL A 153 36.57 0.03 -5.27
C VAL A 153 37.08 -1.16 -4.44
N ALA A 154 38.28 -1.69 -4.77
CA ALA A 154 38.94 -2.75 -4.01
C ALA A 154 39.94 -2.16 -3.00
#